data_AF-A0A968ZF76-F1
#
_entry.id   AF-A0A968ZF76-F1
#
_cell.length_a   1.000
_cell.length_b   1.000
_cell.length_c   1.000
_cell.angle_alpha   90.00
_cell.angle_beta   90.00
_cell.angle_gamma   90.00
#
_symmetry.space_group_name_H-M   'P 1'
#
loop_
_entity.id
_entity.type
_entity.pdbx_description
1 polymer ?
#
loop_
_entity_poly.entity_id
_entity_poly.type
_entity_poly.pdbx_seq_one_letter_code
_entity_poly.pdbx_strand_id
1 'polypeptide(L)'
;MDAGHGGKDPGAVGANGTMEKDVTLQMAKELKRLLEAGGRYKVILTREEDKLLALRQRMDVARTAAADLFISIHADHIEQTSLRGASVYTLSENASDAEAAKLAARENKEDLITG
;
A
#
# COMPACT_ATOMS: atom_id res chain seq x y z
N MET A 1 5.81 4.55 -6.01
CA MET A 1 4.46 4.52 -5.40
C MET A 1 4.00 3.08 -5.43
N ASP A 2 3.69 2.56 -4.26
CA ASP A 2 3.29 1.17 -4.08
C ASP A 2 1.78 1.08 -3.88
N ALA A 3 1.15 0.21 -4.67
CA ALA A 3 -0.26 -0.13 -4.48
C ALA A 3 -0.29 -1.42 -3.64
N GLY A 4 -0.74 -1.32 -2.38
CA GLY A 4 -0.82 -2.44 -1.45
C GLY A 4 -1.54 -3.66 -2.02
N HIS A 5 -1.18 -4.85 -1.56
CA HIS A 5 -1.76 -6.14 -1.96
C HIS A 5 -1.66 -6.43 -3.47
N GLY A 6 -2.48 -7.35 -4.00
CA GLY A 6 -2.56 -7.68 -5.43
C GLY A 6 -2.58 -9.19 -5.71
N GLY A 7 -3.13 -9.58 -6.86
CA GLY A 7 -3.25 -10.97 -7.27
C GLY A 7 -4.10 -11.78 -6.29
N LYS A 8 -3.49 -12.82 -5.72
CA LYS A 8 -4.13 -13.72 -4.74
C LYS A 8 -4.37 -13.08 -3.37
N ASP A 9 -3.73 -11.95 -3.10
CA ASP A 9 -3.92 -11.18 -1.87
C ASP A 9 -4.93 -10.04 -2.13
N PRO A 10 -6.17 -10.14 -1.63
CA PRO A 10 -7.18 -9.10 -1.79
C PRO A 10 -6.96 -7.90 -0.86
N GLY A 11 -6.12 -8.02 0.17
CA GLY A 11 -6.12 -7.14 1.35
C GLY A 11 -7.44 -7.21 2.12
N ALA A 12 -7.82 -6.10 2.76
CA ALA A 12 -9.12 -5.97 3.40
C ALA A 12 -10.27 -6.13 2.39
N VAL A 13 -11.32 -6.84 2.80
CA VAL A 13 -12.54 -7.02 2.02
C VAL A 13 -13.69 -6.31 2.74
N GLY A 14 -14.24 -5.28 2.10
CA GLY A 14 -15.38 -4.54 2.62
C GLY A 14 -16.68 -5.35 2.61
N ALA A 15 -17.68 -4.90 3.36
CA ALA A 15 -18.97 -5.59 3.51
C ALA A 15 -19.70 -5.89 2.18
N ASN A 16 -19.47 -5.08 1.14
CA ASN A 16 -20.06 -5.25 -0.19
C ASN A 16 -19.14 -6.00 -1.18
N GLY A 17 -18.04 -6.59 -0.70
CA GLY A 17 -17.08 -7.31 -1.54
C GLY A 17 -16.00 -6.44 -2.20
N THR A 18 -15.93 -5.15 -1.85
CA THR A 18 -14.84 -4.26 -2.32
C THR A 18 -13.51 -4.77 -1.78
N MET A 19 -12.55 -5.03 -2.66
CA MET A 19 -11.21 -5.51 -2.28
C MET A 19 -10.24 -4.33 -2.22
N GLU A 20 -9.45 -4.29 -1.16
CA GLU A 20 -8.42 -3.28 -0.95
C GLU A 20 -7.45 -3.19 -2.13
N LYS A 21 -7.01 -4.33 -2.68
CA LYS A 21 -6.09 -4.36 -3.84
C LYS A 21 -6.57 -3.56 -5.06
N ASP A 22 -7.89 -3.47 -5.26
CA ASP A 22 -8.48 -2.76 -6.39
C ASP A 22 -8.52 -1.27 -6.12
N VAL A 23 -8.88 -0.90 -4.89
CA VAL A 23 -8.91 0.49 -4.42
C VAL A 23 -7.51 1.09 -4.45
N THR A 24 -6.52 0.38 -3.92
CA THR A 24 -5.12 0.85 -3.87
C THR A 24 -4.54 1.03 -5.27
N LEU A 25 -4.83 0.11 -6.22
CA LEU A 25 -4.37 0.23 -7.60
C LEU A 25 -4.98 1.43 -8.32
N GLN A 26 -6.30 1.63 -8.17
CA GLN A 26 -6.99 2.77 -8.77
C GLN A 26 -6.49 4.09 -8.21
N MET A 27 -6.36 4.18 -6.88
CA MET A 27 -5.81 5.36 -6.20
C MET A 27 -4.38 5.67 -6.65
N ALA A 28 -3.51 4.66 -6.74
CA ALA A 28 -2.12 4.84 -7.17
C ALA A 28 -2.01 5.34 -8.61
N LYS A 29 -2.84 4.82 -9.52
CA LYS A 29 -2.88 5.27 -10.92
C LYS A 29 -3.37 6.71 -11.04
N GLU A 30 -4.42 7.07 -10.31
CA GLU A 30 -4.95 8.43 -10.35
C GLU A 30 -3.96 9.43 -9.71
N LEU A 31 -3.33 9.07 -8.60
CA LEU A 31 -2.31 9.92 -7.97
C LEU A 31 -1.09 10.09 -8.88
N LYS A 32 -0.63 9.03 -9.56
CA LYS A 32 0.40 9.12 -10.60
C LYS A 32 0.00 10.12 -11.68
N ARG A 33 -1.20 10.00 -12.24
CA ARG A 33 -1.71 10.88 -13.29
C ARG A 33 -1.72 12.35 -12.84
N LEU A 34 -2.19 12.63 -11.63
CA LEU A 34 -2.26 13.98 -11.08
C LEU A 34 -0.87 14.58 -10.81
N LEU A 35 0.07 13.79 -10.27
CA LEU A 35 1.44 14.25 -9.98
C LEU A 35 2.23 14.50 -11.27
N GLU A 36 2.09 13.63 -12.27
CA GLU A 36 2.81 13.75 -13.54
C GLU A 36 2.24 14.86 -14.43
N ALA A 37 0.97 15.25 -14.27
CA ALA A 37 0.35 16.35 -15.00
C ALA A 37 1.09 17.69 -14.82
N GLY A 38 1.73 17.90 -13.67
CA GLY A 38 2.51 19.10 -13.40
C GLY A 38 3.94 19.09 -13.96
N GLY A 39 4.40 17.98 -14.56
CA GLY A 39 5.74 17.82 -15.14
C GLY A 39 6.91 17.82 -14.14
N ARG A 40 6.65 18.12 -12.86
CA ARG A 40 7.66 18.20 -11.80
C ARG A 40 8.07 16.83 -11.26
N TYR A 41 7.18 15.85 -11.33
CA TYR A 41 7.36 14.54 -10.71
C TYR A 41 7.38 13.45 -11.76
N LYS A 42 8.27 12.48 -11.57
CA LYS A 42 8.24 11.18 -12.26
C LYS A 42 7.73 10.15 -11.26
N VAL A 43 6.66 9.44 -11.59
CA VAL A 43 6.06 8.47 -10.67
C VAL A 43 6.16 7.08 -11.26
N ILE A 44 6.80 6.17 -10.52
CA ILE A 44 6.90 4.75 -10.89
C ILE A 44 6.00 3.96 -9.95
N LEU A 45 5.14 3.10 -10.52
CA LEU A 45 4.29 2.18 -9.76
C LEU A 45 5.05 0.87 -9.53
N THR A 46 4.89 0.26 -8.36
CA THR A 46 5.41 -1.11 -8.10
C THR A 46 4.67 -2.14 -8.95
N ARG A 47 3.36 -1.97 -9.13
CA ARG A 47 2.50 -2.74 -10.05
C ARG A 47 1.55 -1.84 -10.82
N GLU A 48 1.31 -2.19 -12.08
CA GLU A 48 0.33 -1.50 -12.95
C GLU A 48 -0.91 -2.35 -13.23
N GLU A 49 -0.89 -3.61 -12.80
CA GLU A 49 -1.95 -4.61 -12.98
C GLU A 49 -2.23 -5.35 -11.67
N ASP A 50 -3.24 -6.21 -11.69
CA ASP A 50 -3.59 -7.03 -10.54
C ASP A 50 -2.61 -8.22 -10.41
N LYS A 51 -1.46 -7.96 -9.80
CA LYS A 51 -0.44 -8.97 -9.52
C LYS A 51 0.06 -8.85 -8.09
N LEU A 52 0.38 -10.00 -7.52
CA LEU A 52 1.02 -10.07 -6.22
C LEU A 52 2.51 -9.73 -6.36
N LEU A 53 3.02 -8.88 -5.46
CA LEU A 53 4.43 -8.61 -5.28
C LEU A 53 4.80 -8.81 -3.81
N ALA A 54 5.86 -9.57 -3.56
CA ALA A 54 6.44 -9.67 -2.22
C ALA A 54 6.96 -8.29 -1.77
N LEU A 55 7.00 -8.03 -0.45
CA LEU A 55 7.41 -6.71 0.07
C LEU A 55 8.81 -6.34 -0.39
N ARG A 56 9.72 -7.33 -0.42
CA ARG A 56 11.08 -7.12 -0.94
C ARG A 56 11.10 -6.68 -2.41
N GLN A 57 10.25 -7.25 -3.27
CA GLN A 57 10.16 -6.86 -4.67
C GLN A 57 9.67 -5.41 -4.83
N ARG A 58 8.72 -4.98 -3.98
CA ARG A 58 8.22 -3.59 -3.96
C ARG A 58 9.34 -2.62 -3.61
N MET A 59 10.17 -2.96 -2.62
CA MET A 59 11.35 -2.18 -2.25
C MET A 59 12.42 -2.16 -3.35
N ASP A 60 12.63 -3.28 -4.04
CA ASP A 60 13.62 -3.39 -5.10
C ASP A 60 13.26 -2.52 -6.32
N VAL A 61 11.97 -2.34 -6.63
CA VAL A 61 11.51 -1.36 -7.64
C VAL A 61 11.94 0.05 -7.25
N ALA A 62 11.72 0.45 -5.99
CA ALA A 62 12.08 1.79 -5.51
C ALA A 62 13.59 2.03 -5.54
N ARG A 63 14.38 1.04 -5.11
CA ARG A 63 15.86 1.09 -5.13
C ARG A 63 16.41 1.15 -6.54
N THR A 64 15.92 0.31 -7.44
CA THR A 64 16.34 0.27 -8.85
C THR A 64 16.01 1.57 -9.57
N ALA A 65 14.88 2.18 -9.22
CA ALA A 65 14.48 3.49 -9.74
C ALA A 65 15.24 4.67 -9.12
N ALA A 66 16.09 4.43 -8.12
CA ALA A 66 16.71 5.48 -7.28
C ALA A 66 15.67 6.49 -6.77
N ALA A 67 14.53 6.00 -6.28
CA ALA A 67 13.41 6.84 -5.88
C ALA A 67 13.75 7.73 -4.68
N ASP A 68 13.46 9.03 -4.79
CA ASP A 68 13.63 9.99 -3.68
C ASP A 68 12.58 9.81 -2.57
N LEU A 69 11.41 9.26 -2.92
CA LEU A 69 10.30 9.03 -2.00
C LEU A 69 9.57 7.73 -2.35
N PHE A 70 9.29 6.93 -1.32
CA PHE A 70 8.44 5.76 -1.38
C PHE A 70 7.15 6.01 -0.60
N ILE A 71 6.01 5.85 -1.26
CA ILE A 71 4.67 5.95 -0.67
C ILE A 71 3.99 4.61 -0.91
N SER A 72 3.56 3.93 0.15
CA SER A 72 2.65 2.80 0.05
C SER A 72 1.22 3.24 0.33
N ILE A 73 0.29 2.82 -0.51
CA ILE A 73 -1.13 3.13 -0.40
C ILE A 73 -1.87 1.86 0.02
N HIS A 74 -2.59 1.97 1.14
CA HIS A 74 -3.45 0.94 1.71
C HIS A 74 -4.85 1.52 2.00
N ALA A 75 -5.84 0.65 2.07
CA ALA A 75 -7.20 0.94 2.48
C ALA A 75 -7.62 -0.10 3.53
N ASP A 76 -6.93 -0.01 4.67
CA ASP A 76 -6.95 -0.99 5.74
C ASP A 76 -8.33 -1.14 6.40
N HIS A 77 -8.46 -2.23 7.17
CA HIS A 77 -9.59 -2.47 8.05
C HIS A 77 -9.12 -2.60 9.50
N ILE A 78 -9.70 -1.79 10.39
CA ILE A 78 -9.55 -1.91 11.85
C ILE A 78 -10.85 -2.52 12.40
N GLU A 79 -10.76 -3.42 13.37
CA GLU A 79 -11.92 -4.14 13.95
C GLU A 79 -12.99 -3.20 14.52
N GLN A 80 -12.57 -2.02 14.97
CA GLN A 80 -13.46 -1.01 15.51
C GLN A 80 -14.09 -0.19 14.37
N THR A 81 -15.24 -0.62 13.88
CA THR A 81 -15.98 -0.04 12.74
C THR A 81 -16.37 1.43 12.88
N SER A 82 -16.29 2.00 14.09
CA SER A 82 -16.49 3.44 14.34
C SER A 82 -15.29 4.30 13.94
N LEU A 83 -14.09 3.72 13.83
CA LEU A 83 -12.88 4.42 13.39
C LEU A 83 -12.89 4.52 11.86
N ARG A 84 -12.81 5.76 11.37
CA ARG A 84 -12.78 6.09 9.94
C ARG A 84 -11.96 7.34 9.73
N GLY A 85 -11.32 7.44 8.57
CA GLY A 85 -10.54 8.62 8.20
C GLY A 85 -9.26 8.24 7.46
N ALA A 86 -8.58 9.24 6.93
CA ALA A 86 -7.26 9.06 6.35
C ALA A 86 -6.20 9.05 7.46
N SER A 87 -5.24 8.13 7.35
CA SER A 87 -4.11 8.01 8.25
C SER A 87 -2.82 7.99 7.45
N VAL A 88 -1.74 8.52 8.03
CA VAL A 88 -0.39 8.46 7.45
C VAL A 88 0.53 7.83 8.49
N TYR A 89 1.20 6.76 8.09
CA TYR A 89 2.19 6.07 8.90
C TYR A 89 3.58 6.35 8.34
N THR A 90 4.53 6.62 9.22
CA THR A 90 5.95 6.74 8.89
C THR A 90 6.72 5.65 9.60
N LEU A 91 7.81 5.18 9.00
CA LEU A 91 8.68 4.21 9.65
C LEU A 91 9.17 4.76 11.00
N SER A 92 8.85 4.05 12.06
CA SER A 92 9.33 4.27 13.42
C SER A 92 9.65 2.91 14.01
N GLU A 93 10.79 2.78 14.71
CA GLU A 93 11.13 1.55 15.43
C GLU A 93 10.09 1.21 16.50
N ASN A 94 9.32 2.20 16.96
CA ASN A 94 8.19 2.04 17.88
C ASN A 94 6.89 2.46 17.19
N ALA A 95 5.89 1.58 17.17
CA ALA A 95 4.54 1.95 16.76
C ALA A 95 3.99 3.07 17.67
N SER A 96 3.25 4.02 17.08
CA SER A 96 2.66 5.14 17.82
C SER A 96 1.64 4.69 18.86
N ASP A 97 0.99 3.56 18.60
CA ASP A 97 -0.05 2.96 19.42
C ASP A 97 -0.23 1.47 19.06
N ALA A 98 -1.09 0.78 19.82
CA ALA A 98 -1.33 -0.64 19.66
C ALA A 98 -2.00 -1.00 18.32
N GLU A 99 -2.81 -0.11 17.74
CA GLU A 99 -3.50 -0.36 16.47
C GLU A 99 -2.53 -0.20 15.29
N ALA A 100 -1.67 0.83 15.32
CA ALA A 100 -0.56 0.97 14.37
C ALA A 100 0.39 -0.24 14.41
N ALA A 101 0.65 -0.80 15.61
CA ALA A 101 1.47 -2.01 15.75
C ALA A 101 0.81 -3.24 15.12
N LYS A 102 -0.50 -3.45 15.36
CA LYS A 102 -1.27 -4.55 14.77
C LYS A 102 -1.33 -4.43 13.24
N LEU A 103 -1.54 -3.21 12.74
CA LEU A 103 -1.56 -2.94 11.30
C LEU A 103 -0.21 -3.29 10.67
N ALA A 104 0.90 -2.79 11.22
CA ALA A 104 2.24 -3.12 10.73
C ALA A 104 2.52 -4.63 10.77
N ALA A 105 2.09 -5.33 11.82
CA ALA A 105 2.23 -6.78 11.92
C ALA A 105 1.41 -7.53 10.86
N ARG A 106 0.19 -7.05 10.53
CA ARG A 106 -0.66 -7.62 9.49
C ARG A 106 -0.01 -7.48 8.12
N GLU A 107 0.39 -6.27 7.77
CA GLU A 107 1.03 -5.98 6.48
C GLU A 107 2.36 -6.73 6.30
N ASN A 108 3.12 -6.93 7.38
CA ASN A 108 4.35 -7.74 7.35
C ASN A 108 4.08 -9.26 7.31
N LYS A 109 2.94 -9.74 7.81
CA LYS A 109 2.61 -11.17 7.82
C LYS A 109 2.29 -11.68 6.41
N GLU A 110 1.81 -10.83 5.52
CA GLU A 110 1.59 -11.18 4.12
C GLU A 110 2.88 -11.66 3.44
N ASP A 111 4.05 -11.11 3.83
CA ASP A 111 5.35 -11.53 3.30
C ASP A 111 5.70 -12.99 3.65
N LEU A 112 5.34 -13.45 4.86
CA LEU A 112 5.61 -14.79 5.38
C LEU A 112 4.81 -15.90 4.69
N ILE A 113 3.68 -15.58 4.07
CA ILE A 113 2.81 -16.53 3.36
C ILE A 113 3.24 -16.68 1.88
N THR A 114 4.06 -15.76 1.39
CA THR A 114 4.56 -15.72 0.00
C THR A 114 6.02 -16.13 -0.18
N GLY A 115 6.76 -16.37 0.92
CA GLY A 115 8.16 -16.81 0.92
C GLY A 115 8.34 -18.32 0.83
#